data_AF-A0A1J5J8G0-F1
#
_entry.id   AF-A0A1J5J8G0-F1
#
_cell.length_a   1.000
_cell.length_b   1.000
_cell.length_c   1.000
_cell.angle_alpha   90.00
_cell.angle_beta   90.00
_cell.angle_gamma   90.00
#
_symmetry.space_group_name_H-M   'P 1'
#
loop_
_entity.id
_entity.type
_entity.pdbx_description
1 polymer ?
#
loop_
_entity_poly.entity_id
_entity_poly.type
_entity_poly.pdbx_seq_one_letter_code
_entity_poly.pdbx_strand_id
1 'polypeptide(L)'
;MNAQVLENIWEEVWEENRVRAFWDRPKLSFEKWLYAMRTPSSPRHNNMATLSFQYMKPRDLVVLLGEDVFVNTWAEIRDSQDFPRKVLLDYEWGNIVTGSGRFGFNANVLKLRKTHRDLLACMVNHEPMSIYQLAKAVGRDYRRVIDGVKKLVDMHVFAVNETQIEGRKTSLVSVVNVSDLDAALMARQTA
;
A
#
# COMPACT_ATOMS: atom_id res chain seq x y z
N MET A 1 -4.69 26.61 7.70
CA MET A 1 -5.79 25.80 8.22
C MET A 1 -5.62 25.73 9.74
N ASN A 2 -6.63 26.08 10.52
CA ASN A 2 -6.51 26.37 11.95
C ASN A 2 -6.51 25.06 12.77
N ALA A 3 -5.71 24.96 13.84
CA ALA A 3 -5.58 23.75 14.65
C ALA A 3 -6.93 23.27 15.24
N GLN A 4 -7.79 24.21 15.64
CA GLN A 4 -9.14 23.94 16.15
C GLN A 4 -10.06 23.27 15.11
N VAL A 5 -9.88 23.59 13.82
CA VAL A 5 -10.69 22.99 12.74
C VAL A 5 -10.25 21.55 12.50
N LEU A 6 -8.96 21.25 12.68
CA LEU A 6 -8.45 19.90 12.58
C LEU A 6 -8.90 19.02 13.75
N GLU A 7 -8.90 19.53 14.98
CA GLU A 7 -9.38 18.78 16.15
C GLU A 7 -10.86 18.38 16.03
N ASN A 8 -11.73 19.30 15.59
CA ASN A 8 -13.15 19.01 15.43
C ASN A 8 -13.42 17.93 14.36
N ILE A 9 -12.66 17.94 13.25
CA ILE A 9 -12.78 16.92 12.21
C ILE A 9 -12.35 15.55 12.73
N TRP A 10 -11.32 15.49 13.57
CA TRP A 10 -10.81 14.23 14.12
C TRP A 10 -11.77 13.58 15.10
N GLU A 11 -12.42 14.37 15.96
CA GLU A 11 -13.42 13.87 16.90
C GLU A 11 -14.66 13.33 16.18
N GLU A 12 -15.17 14.04 15.17
CA GLU A 12 -16.31 13.58 14.37
C GLU A 12 -16.00 12.27 13.64
N VAL A 13 -14.82 12.18 13.01
CA VAL A 13 -14.38 10.97 12.30
C VAL A 13 -14.22 9.79 13.26
N TRP A 14 -13.68 10.03 14.45
CA TRP A 14 -13.56 9.00 15.48
C TRP A 14 -14.92 8.52 15.95
N GLU A 15 -15.84 9.41 16.32
CA GLU A 15 -17.14 9.01 16.84
C GLU A 15 -17.96 8.21 15.82
N GLU A 16 -17.97 8.64 14.56
CA GLU A 16 -18.64 7.90 13.49
C GLU A 16 -18.07 6.48 13.35
N ASN A 17 -16.73 6.35 13.34
CA ASN A 17 -16.07 5.06 13.12
C ASN A 17 -16.08 4.16 14.36
N ARG A 18 -16.09 4.74 15.57
CA ARG A 18 -16.20 4.01 16.84
C ARG A 18 -17.53 3.26 16.92
N VAL A 19 -18.64 3.92 16.57
CA VAL A 19 -19.96 3.29 16.56
C VAL A 19 -19.99 2.15 15.53
N ARG A 20 -19.45 2.38 14.33
CA ARG A 20 -19.41 1.38 13.24
C ARG A 20 -18.61 0.13 13.61
N ALA A 21 -17.42 0.30 14.18
CA ALA A 21 -16.49 -0.82 14.40
C ALA A 21 -16.65 -1.50 15.76
N PHE A 22 -17.20 -0.80 16.75
CA PHE A 22 -17.25 -1.28 18.13
C PHE A 22 -18.64 -1.26 18.75
N TRP A 23 -19.70 -1.04 17.96
CA TRP A 23 -21.10 -1.00 18.43
C TRP A 23 -21.29 -0.07 19.63
N ASP A 24 -20.67 1.12 19.56
CA ASP A 24 -20.71 2.17 20.58
C ASP A 24 -20.31 1.69 21.98
N ARG A 25 -19.24 0.90 22.10
CA ARG A 25 -18.67 0.56 23.41
C ARG A 25 -18.31 1.83 24.19
N PRO A 26 -19.08 2.20 25.24
CA PRO A 26 -19.01 3.55 25.81
C PRO A 26 -17.71 3.82 26.58
N LYS A 27 -16.92 2.76 26.87
CA LYS A 27 -15.65 2.86 27.61
C LYS A 27 -14.40 2.90 26.72
N LEU A 28 -14.56 2.76 25.40
CA LEU A 28 -13.45 2.82 24.44
C LEU A 28 -13.24 4.28 24.02
N SER A 29 -12.21 4.91 24.57
CA SER A 29 -11.76 6.23 24.12
C SER A 29 -10.82 6.10 22.92
N PHE A 30 -10.65 7.20 22.18
CA PHE A 30 -9.73 7.27 21.06
C PHE A 30 -8.29 6.92 21.48
N GLU A 31 -7.82 7.42 22.62
CA GLU A 31 -6.46 7.17 23.10
C GLU A 31 -6.22 5.70 23.42
N LYS A 32 -7.22 5.01 24.01
CA LYS A 32 -7.13 3.59 24.32
C LYS A 32 -7.07 2.74 23.05
N TRP A 33 -7.85 3.12 22.05
CA TRP A 33 -7.83 2.48 20.74
C TRP A 33 -6.48 2.73 20.05
N LEU A 34 -6.06 3.99 19.94
CA LEU A 34 -4.82 4.38 19.27
C LEU A 34 -3.60 3.75 19.95
N TYR A 35 -3.57 3.68 21.28
CA TYR A 35 -2.53 2.99 22.03
C TYR A 35 -2.42 1.52 21.63
N ALA A 36 -3.54 0.80 21.55
CA ALA A 36 -3.54 -0.59 21.13
C ALA A 36 -3.13 -0.76 19.67
N MET A 37 -3.53 0.16 18.78
CA MET A 37 -3.12 0.15 17.37
C MET A 37 -1.61 0.40 17.21
N ARG A 38 -1.02 1.25 18.06
CA ARG A 38 0.43 1.55 18.05
C ARG A 38 1.29 0.54 18.81
N THR A 39 0.67 -0.41 19.51
CA THR A 39 1.37 -1.37 20.38
C THR A 39 1.03 -2.79 19.94
N PRO A 40 1.74 -3.36 18.94
CA PRO A 40 1.47 -4.71 18.43
C PRO A 40 1.54 -5.80 19.51
N SER A 41 2.37 -5.60 20.54
CA SER A 41 2.47 -6.52 21.69
C SER A 41 1.27 -6.48 22.64
N SER A 42 0.34 -5.53 22.47
CA SER A 42 -0.86 -5.45 23.29
C SER A 42 -1.77 -6.64 23.01
N PRO A 43 -2.30 -7.33 24.04
CA PRO A 43 -3.29 -8.40 23.86
C PRO A 43 -4.56 -7.95 23.13
N ARG A 44 -4.79 -6.64 23.04
CA ARG A 44 -5.94 -6.04 22.36
C ARG A 44 -5.65 -5.70 20.89
N HIS A 45 -4.39 -5.69 20.46
CA HIS A 45 -3.97 -5.21 19.15
C HIS A 45 -4.73 -5.91 18.03
N ASN A 46 -4.60 -7.23 17.91
CA ASN A 46 -5.20 -8.00 16.82
C ASN A 46 -6.71 -7.80 16.73
N ASN A 47 -7.44 -7.94 17.85
CA ASN A 47 -8.89 -7.76 17.83
C ASN A 47 -9.29 -6.32 17.45
N MET A 48 -8.60 -5.31 18.00
CA MET A 48 -8.88 -3.92 17.65
C MET A 48 -8.57 -3.64 16.18
N ALA A 49 -7.43 -4.12 15.67
CA ALA A 49 -7.03 -3.96 14.29
C ALA A 49 -8.04 -4.65 13.36
N THR A 50 -8.37 -5.91 13.61
CA THR A 50 -9.35 -6.67 12.83
C THR A 50 -10.69 -5.95 12.74
N LEU A 51 -11.29 -5.57 13.88
CA LEU A 51 -12.57 -4.84 13.89
C LEU A 51 -12.47 -3.49 13.18
N SER A 52 -11.40 -2.75 13.39
CA SER A 52 -11.19 -1.43 12.76
C SER A 52 -11.14 -1.58 11.24
N PHE A 53 -10.28 -2.47 10.72
CA PHE A 53 -10.12 -2.69 9.28
C PHE A 53 -11.34 -3.36 8.64
N GLN A 54 -12.12 -4.13 9.41
CA GLN A 54 -13.35 -4.74 8.92
C GLN A 54 -14.48 -3.71 8.75
N TYR A 55 -14.64 -2.78 9.70
CA TYR A 55 -15.85 -1.96 9.80
C TYR A 55 -15.66 -0.46 9.54
N MET A 56 -14.48 0.12 9.77
CA MET A 56 -14.21 1.54 9.48
C MET A 56 -13.98 1.80 7.99
N LYS A 57 -14.15 3.05 7.56
CA LYS A 57 -13.80 3.43 6.17
C LYS A 57 -12.27 3.44 6.02
N PRO A 58 -11.69 2.91 4.92
CA PRO A 58 -10.24 2.90 4.71
C PRO A 58 -9.56 4.28 4.87
N ARG A 59 -10.13 5.32 4.26
CA ARG A 59 -9.59 6.68 4.37
C ARG A 59 -9.62 7.23 5.79
N ASP A 60 -10.69 6.95 6.53
CA ASP A 60 -10.83 7.39 7.93
C ASP A 60 -9.80 6.66 8.82
N LEU A 61 -9.51 5.37 8.54
CA LEU A 61 -8.44 4.64 9.22
C LEU A 61 -7.08 5.30 9.00
N VAL A 62 -6.76 5.71 7.77
CA VAL A 62 -5.51 6.40 7.48
C VAL A 62 -5.43 7.72 8.25
N VAL A 63 -6.52 8.50 8.30
CA VAL A 63 -6.58 9.76 9.07
C VAL A 63 -6.36 9.51 10.55
N LEU A 64 -7.06 8.54 11.14
CA LEU A 64 -7.03 8.28 12.58
C LEU A 64 -5.72 7.62 13.05
N LEU A 65 -5.14 6.72 12.25
CA LEU A 65 -3.90 5.99 12.59
C LEU A 65 -2.63 6.76 12.22
N GLY A 66 -2.70 7.53 11.13
CA GLY A 66 -1.53 7.95 10.37
C GLY A 66 -1.03 6.86 9.43
N GLU A 67 -0.32 7.28 8.38
CA GLU A 67 0.17 6.42 7.29
C GLU A 67 1.04 5.26 7.80
N ASP A 68 2.02 5.54 8.66
CA ASP A 68 2.95 4.52 9.16
C ASP A 68 2.24 3.41 9.94
N VAL A 69 1.33 3.78 10.84
CA VAL A 69 0.60 2.80 11.66
C VAL A 69 -0.37 2.00 10.79
N PHE A 70 -1.05 2.66 9.85
CA PHE A 70 -1.94 2.00 8.89
C PHE A 70 -1.19 0.96 8.05
N VAL A 71 -0.07 1.35 7.44
CA VAL A 71 0.73 0.51 6.53
C VAL A 71 1.24 -0.74 7.22
N ASN A 72 1.79 -0.59 8.43
CA ASN A 72 2.34 -1.71 9.19
C ASN A 72 1.24 -2.62 9.74
N THR A 73 0.19 -2.05 10.33
CA THR A 73 -0.93 -2.84 10.88
C THR A 73 -1.63 -3.61 9.77
N TRP A 74 -1.91 -2.98 8.62
CA TRP A 74 -2.52 -3.69 7.50
C TRP A 74 -1.66 -4.86 7.04
N ALA A 75 -0.35 -4.66 6.90
CA ALA A 75 0.55 -5.72 6.47
C ALA A 75 0.62 -6.90 7.46
N GLU A 76 0.37 -6.66 8.74
CA GLU A 76 0.31 -7.70 9.77
C GLU A 76 -0.99 -8.51 9.67
N ILE A 77 -2.15 -7.85 9.54
CA ILE A 77 -3.45 -8.52 9.67
C ILE A 77 -4.09 -8.92 8.34
N ARG A 78 -3.63 -8.41 7.20
CA ARG A 78 -4.31 -8.55 5.89
C ARG A 78 -4.67 -9.99 5.51
N ASP A 79 -3.79 -10.92 5.84
CA ASP A 79 -3.96 -12.34 5.47
C ASP A 79 -4.49 -13.19 6.63
N SER A 80 -4.82 -12.58 7.76
CA SER A 80 -5.43 -13.28 8.91
C SER A 80 -6.89 -13.70 8.69
N GLN A 81 -7.60 -12.98 7.82
CA GLN A 81 -8.99 -13.27 7.45
C GLN A 81 -9.38 -12.58 6.14
N ASP A 82 -10.57 -12.90 5.62
CA ASP A 82 -11.13 -12.22 4.47
C ASP A 82 -11.83 -10.91 4.90
N PHE A 83 -11.27 -9.78 4.48
CA PHE A 83 -11.81 -8.46 4.81
C PHE A 83 -12.79 -8.01 3.70
N PRO A 84 -14.03 -7.62 4.03
CA PRO A 84 -15.04 -7.24 3.03
C PRO A 84 -14.62 -6.10 2.08
N ARG A 85 -13.64 -5.28 2.47
CA ARG A 85 -13.11 -4.15 1.69
C ARG A 85 -11.62 -4.26 1.44
N LYS A 86 -11.10 -5.50 1.36
CA LYS A 86 -9.66 -5.80 1.16
C LYS A 86 -9.06 -5.01 -0.01
N VAL A 87 -9.77 -4.92 -1.14
CA VAL A 87 -9.33 -4.17 -2.32
C VAL A 87 -9.16 -2.66 -2.05
N LEU A 88 -10.08 -2.05 -1.27
CA LEU A 88 -9.97 -0.62 -0.94
C LEU A 88 -8.86 -0.36 0.08
N LEU A 89 -8.64 -1.30 1.01
CA LEU A 89 -7.52 -1.23 1.96
C LEU A 89 -6.18 -1.38 1.24
N ASP A 90 -6.08 -2.31 0.29
CA ASP A 90 -4.91 -2.48 -0.57
C ASP A 90 -4.67 -1.25 -1.45
N TYR A 91 -5.73 -0.60 -1.94
CA TYR A 91 -5.64 0.64 -2.71
C TYR A 91 -5.04 1.78 -1.88
N GLU A 92 -5.53 2.02 -0.65
CA GLU A 92 -4.96 3.04 0.24
C GLU A 92 -3.51 2.69 0.62
N TRP A 93 -3.24 1.42 0.89
CA TRP A 93 -1.88 0.97 1.19
C TRP A 93 -0.92 1.21 0.01
N GLY A 94 -1.34 0.89 -1.22
CA GLY A 94 -0.56 1.16 -2.44
C GLY A 94 -0.34 2.65 -2.68
N ASN A 95 -1.37 3.47 -2.47
CA ASN A 95 -1.24 4.94 -2.52
C ASN A 95 -0.16 5.44 -1.57
N ILE A 96 -0.17 4.99 -0.31
CA ILE A 96 0.81 5.44 0.70
C ILE A 96 2.22 4.96 0.36
N VAL A 97 2.37 3.69 -0.02
CA VAL A 97 3.70 3.08 -0.18
C VAL A 97 4.39 3.45 -1.49
N THR A 98 3.63 3.61 -2.58
CA THR A 98 4.18 3.83 -3.92
C THR A 98 3.66 5.09 -4.61
N GLY A 99 2.78 5.86 -3.97
CA GLY A 99 2.12 7.02 -4.58
C GLY A 99 1.01 6.65 -5.56
N SER A 100 0.59 5.38 -5.60
CA SER A 100 -0.42 4.90 -6.55
C SER A 100 -1.11 3.63 -6.05
N GLY A 101 -2.43 3.68 -5.93
CA GLY A 101 -3.28 2.56 -5.54
C GLY A 101 -3.45 1.49 -6.63
N ARG A 102 -2.77 1.66 -7.77
CA ARG A 102 -2.58 0.60 -8.76
C ARG A 102 -1.61 -0.46 -8.27
N PHE A 103 -0.74 -0.13 -7.32
CA PHE A 103 0.13 -1.14 -6.70
C PHE A 103 -0.69 -1.99 -5.73
N GLY A 104 -0.84 -3.27 -6.08
CA GLY A 104 -1.42 -4.27 -5.19
C GLY A 104 -0.55 -4.53 -3.97
N PHE A 105 -1.14 -5.09 -2.93
CA PHE A 105 -0.43 -5.35 -1.69
C PHE A 105 0.75 -6.31 -1.89
N ASN A 106 1.92 -5.93 -1.34
CA ASN A 106 3.08 -6.81 -1.21
C ASN A 106 3.92 -6.40 0.01
N ALA A 107 3.79 -7.11 1.13
CA ALA A 107 4.50 -6.81 2.37
C ALA A 107 6.04 -6.71 2.24
N ASN A 108 6.66 -7.32 1.22
CA ASN A 108 8.10 -7.24 1.03
C ASN A 108 8.59 -5.81 0.79
N VAL A 109 7.74 -4.92 0.29
CA VAL A 109 8.12 -3.54 0.03
C VAL A 109 8.49 -2.76 1.30
N LEU A 110 7.95 -3.17 2.46
CA LEU A 110 8.27 -2.55 3.75
C LEU A 110 9.74 -2.77 4.15
N LYS A 111 10.39 -3.78 3.57
CA LYS A 111 11.81 -4.10 3.78
C LYS A 111 12.73 -3.36 2.81
N LEU A 112 12.19 -2.54 1.90
CA LEU A 112 12.96 -1.87 0.87
C LEU A 112 13.72 -0.65 1.41
N ARG A 113 15.00 -0.60 1.06
CA ARG A 113 15.79 0.64 1.16
C ARG A 113 15.19 1.72 0.27
N LYS A 114 15.41 2.99 0.64
CA LYS A 114 14.94 4.16 -0.12
C LYS A 114 15.22 4.03 -1.63
N THR A 115 16.43 3.61 -1.97
CA THR A 115 16.84 3.46 -3.37
C THR A 115 15.97 2.50 -4.17
N HIS A 116 15.51 1.39 -3.59
CA HIS A 116 14.62 0.45 -4.27
C HIS A 116 13.16 0.93 -4.28
N ARG A 117 12.74 1.69 -3.26
CA ARG A 117 11.43 2.35 -3.26
C ARG A 117 11.31 3.36 -4.39
N ASP A 118 12.39 4.11 -4.68
CA ASP A 118 12.39 5.05 -5.81
C ASP A 118 12.24 4.32 -7.16
N LEU A 119 12.89 3.16 -7.33
CA LEU A 119 12.72 2.32 -8.53
C LEU A 119 11.28 1.81 -8.65
N LEU A 120 10.71 1.33 -7.54
CA LEU A 120 9.32 0.86 -7.50
C LEU A 120 8.33 1.99 -7.83
N ALA A 121 8.43 3.14 -7.17
CA ALA A 121 7.56 4.29 -7.41
C ALA A 121 7.65 4.78 -8.87
N CYS A 122 8.84 4.73 -9.47
CA CYS A 122 8.99 5.00 -10.90
C CYS A 122 8.22 3.97 -11.74
N MET A 123 8.47 2.68 -11.54
CA MET A 123 7.85 1.62 -12.34
C MET A 123 6.33 1.50 -12.18
N VAL A 124 5.77 1.80 -11.00
CA VAL A 124 4.30 1.74 -10.79
C VAL A 124 3.53 2.73 -11.66
N ASN A 125 4.18 3.83 -12.06
CA ASN A 125 3.56 4.89 -12.86
C ASN A 125 3.89 4.82 -14.35
N HIS A 126 4.60 3.77 -14.79
CA HIS A 126 5.03 3.63 -16.18
C HIS A 126 4.68 2.25 -16.71
N GLU A 127 4.55 2.17 -18.04
CA GLU A 127 4.48 0.88 -18.73
C GLU A 127 5.80 0.10 -18.58
N PRO A 128 5.78 -1.23 -18.82
CA PRO A 128 6.99 -2.04 -18.78
C PRO A 128 8.10 -1.46 -19.64
N MET A 129 9.30 -1.33 -19.07
CA MET A 129 10.43 -0.66 -19.73
C MET A 129 11.73 -1.44 -19.54
N SER A 130 12.68 -1.23 -20.45
CA SER A 130 14.01 -1.81 -20.30
C SER A 130 14.73 -1.23 -19.08
N ILE A 131 15.70 -1.96 -18.53
CA ILE A 131 16.54 -1.49 -17.41
C ILE A 131 17.26 -0.18 -17.77
N TYR A 132 17.61 0.02 -19.05
CA TYR A 132 18.24 1.24 -19.52
C TYR A 132 17.29 2.45 -19.45
N GLN A 133 16.05 2.28 -19.93
CA GLN A 133 15.01 3.31 -19.82
C GLN A 133 14.73 3.64 -18.36
N LEU A 134 14.64 2.62 -17.49
CA LEU A 134 14.46 2.81 -16.05
C LEU A 134 15.61 3.61 -15.45
N ALA A 135 16.87 3.26 -15.77
CA ALA A 135 18.05 3.98 -15.29
C ALA A 135 18.05 5.45 -15.70
N LYS A 136 17.65 5.75 -16.94
CA LYS A 136 17.46 7.12 -17.43
C LYS A 136 16.34 7.84 -16.69
N ALA A 137 15.19 7.19 -16.50
CA ALA A 137 14.02 7.77 -15.84
C ALA A 137 14.30 8.14 -14.37
N VAL A 138 15.02 7.29 -13.64
CA VAL A 138 15.39 7.57 -12.25
C VAL A 138 16.67 8.39 -12.10
N GLY A 139 17.37 8.70 -13.20
CA GLY A 139 18.61 9.47 -13.20
C GLY A 139 19.75 8.79 -12.43
N ARG A 140 19.88 7.46 -12.54
CA ARG A 140 20.89 6.68 -11.79
C ARG A 140 21.79 5.86 -12.69
N ASP A 141 22.97 5.53 -12.15
CA ASP A 141 23.92 4.63 -12.80
C ASP A 141 23.28 3.28 -13.15
N TYR A 142 23.49 2.83 -14.39
CA TYR A 142 22.88 1.63 -14.94
C TYR A 142 23.20 0.38 -14.12
N ARG A 143 24.45 0.22 -13.65
CA ARG A 143 24.85 -0.95 -12.86
C ARG A 143 24.12 -0.99 -11.53
N ARG A 144 23.97 0.16 -10.87
CA ARG A 144 23.18 0.27 -9.62
C ARG A 144 21.70 -0.05 -9.83
N VAL A 145 21.13 0.32 -10.98
CA VAL A 145 19.75 -0.01 -11.32
C VAL A 145 19.60 -1.50 -11.62
N ILE A 146 20.53 -2.14 -12.32
CA ILE A 146 20.53 -3.60 -12.51
C ILE A 146 20.49 -4.32 -11.16
N ASP A 147 21.38 -3.96 -10.24
CA ASP A 147 21.45 -4.62 -8.92
C ASP A 147 20.15 -4.41 -8.14
N GLY A 148 19.56 -3.22 -8.23
CA GLY A 148 18.26 -2.91 -7.64
C GLY A 148 17.11 -3.72 -8.25
N VAL A 149 17.07 -3.84 -9.58
CA VAL A 149 16.07 -4.64 -10.31
C VAL A 149 16.18 -6.11 -9.92
N LYS A 150 17.39 -6.69 -9.91
CA LYS A 150 17.61 -8.08 -9.49
C LYS A 150 17.04 -8.33 -8.09
N LYS A 151 17.34 -7.45 -7.15
CA LYS A 151 16.81 -7.55 -5.79
C LYS A 151 15.29 -7.45 -5.73
N LEU A 152 14.69 -6.57 -6.54
CA LEU A 152 13.23 -6.43 -6.60
C LEU A 152 12.56 -7.63 -7.27
N VAL A 153 13.23 -8.30 -8.21
CA VAL A 153 12.80 -9.58 -8.79
C VAL A 153 12.87 -10.69 -7.73
N ASP A 154 13.98 -10.81 -7.00
CA ASP A 154 14.14 -11.80 -5.92
C ASP A 154 13.05 -11.64 -4.84
N MET A 155 12.62 -10.40 -4.58
CA MET A 155 11.55 -10.07 -3.64
C MET A 155 10.14 -10.20 -4.22
N HIS A 156 10.00 -10.68 -5.46
CA HIS A 156 8.73 -10.84 -6.18
C HIS A 156 7.94 -9.52 -6.28
N VAL A 157 8.65 -8.40 -6.40
CA VAL A 157 8.09 -7.07 -6.61
C VAL A 157 8.09 -6.74 -8.11
N PHE A 158 9.20 -7.06 -8.79
CA PHE A 158 9.34 -6.91 -10.25
C PHE A 158 9.36 -8.27 -10.95
N ALA A 159 8.96 -8.26 -12.22
CA ALA A 159 9.19 -9.33 -13.18
C ALA A 159 10.05 -8.79 -14.32
N VAL A 160 10.82 -9.68 -14.95
CA VAL A 160 11.56 -9.38 -16.18
C VAL A 160 11.05 -10.32 -17.25
N ASN A 161 10.40 -9.76 -18.27
CA ASN A 161 9.83 -10.51 -19.37
C ASN A 161 10.67 -10.28 -20.63
N GLU A 162 10.99 -11.35 -21.35
CA GLU A 162 11.61 -11.25 -22.66
C GLU A 162 10.54 -10.93 -23.72
N THR A 163 10.81 -9.96 -24.58
CA THR A 163 9.99 -9.63 -25.74
C THR A 163 10.85 -9.49 -26.99
N GLN A 164 10.23 -9.56 -28.16
CA GLN A 164 10.86 -9.17 -29.41
C GLN A 164 10.40 -7.77 -29.81
N ILE A 165 11.33 -6.83 -29.86
CA ILE A 165 11.11 -5.49 -30.41
C ILE A 165 12.01 -5.37 -31.63
N GLU A 166 11.41 -5.12 -32.81
CA GLU A 166 12.14 -4.96 -34.07
C GLU A 166 13.10 -6.14 -34.39
N GLY A 167 12.66 -7.36 -34.08
CA GLY A 167 13.45 -8.59 -34.30
C GLY A 167 14.60 -8.81 -33.30
N ARG A 168 14.79 -7.93 -32.31
CA ARG A 168 15.78 -8.09 -31.24
C ARG A 168 15.11 -8.51 -29.94
N LYS A 169 15.71 -9.49 -29.26
CA LYS A 169 15.30 -9.87 -27.90
C LYS A 169 15.63 -8.73 -26.93
N THR A 170 14.61 -8.23 -26.24
CA THR A 170 14.71 -7.18 -25.23
C THR A 170 14.06 -7.64 -23.94
N SER A 171 14.70 -7.40 -22.81
CA SER A 171 14.13 -7.66 -21.49
C SER A 171 13.42 -6.41 -20.97
N LEU A 172 12.12 -6.52 -20.71
CA LEU A 172 11.31 -5.47 -20.11
C LEU A 172 11.04 -5.80 -18.64
N VAL A 173 11.19 -4.79 -17.80
CA VAL A 173 10.88 -4.84 -16.37
C VAL A 173 9.42 -4.42 -16.20
N SER A 174 8.66 -5.16 -15.40
CA SER A 174 7.29 -4.80 -15.00
C SER A 174 7.08 -5.04 -13.51
N VAL A 175 6.02 -4.48 -12.94
CA VAL A 175 5.61 -4.72 -11.54
C VAL A 175 4.73 -5.98 -11.49
N VAL A 176 4.94 -6.88 -10.52
CA VAL A 176 4.25 -8.19 -10.42
C VAL A 176 2.81 -8.04 -9.92
N ASN A 177 2.57 -7.12 -8.98
CA ASN A 177 1.27 -6.93 -8.33
C ASN A 177 0.66 -5.60 -8.76
N VAL A 178 0.24 -5.50 -10.01
CA VAL A 178 -0.68 -4.42 -10.40
C VAL A 178 -2.08 -4.88 -10.01
N SER A 179 -2.82 -4.07 -9.26
CA SER A 179 -4.06 -4.47 -8.60
C SER A 179 -5.09 -5.02 -9.61
N ASP A 180 -5.97 -5.90 -9.14
CA ASP A 180 -7.10 -6.42 -9.94
C ASP A 180 -7.99 -5.31 -10.52
N LEU A 181 -7.90 -4.09 -9.97
CA LEU A 181 -8.55 -2.89 -10.49
C LEU A 181 -8.03 -2.53 -11.89
N ASP A 182 -6.73 -2.65 -12.16
CA ASP A 182 -6.17 -2.44 -13.50
C ASP A 182 -6.54 -3.58 -14.44
N ALA A 183 -6.60 -4.84 -13.98
CA ALA A 183 -7.14 -5.94 -14.80
C ALA A 183 -8.61 -5.70 -15.18
N ALA A 184 -9.42 -5.20 -14.24
CA ALA A 184 -10.82 -4.84 -14.45
C ALA A 184 -11.01 -3.57 -15.32
N LEU A 185 -10.10 -2.59 -15.21
CA LEU A 185 -10.12 -1.38 -16.05
C LEU A 185 -9.61 -1.66 -17.48
N MET A 186 -8.58 -2.50 -17.64
CA MET A 186 -8.05 -2.93 -18.94
C MET A 186 -9.04 -3.83 -19.70
N ALA A 187 -9.77 -4.70 -18.99
CA ALA A 187 -10.86 -5.50 -19.59
C ALA A 187 -12.04 -4.64 -20.09
N ARG A 188 -12.22 -3.43 -19.56
CA ARG A 188 -13.24 -2.46 -20.01
C ARG A 188 -12.80 -1.58 -21.18
N GLN A 189 -11.50 -1.45 -21.43
CA GLN A 189 -10.97 -0.68 -22.57
C GLN A 189 -10.83 -1.51 -23.84
N THR A 190 -11.00 -2.83 -23.73
CA THR A 190 -10.89 -3.80 -24.83
C THR A 190 -12.23 -4.43 -25.22
N ALA A 191 -13.34 -3.99 -24.61
CA ALA A 191 -14.72 -4.37 -24.90
C ALA A 191 -15.51 -3.18 -25.44
#